data_AF-A0A432XD95-F1
#
_entry.id   AF-A0A432XD95-F1
#
_cell.length_a   1.000
_cell.length_b   1.000
_cell.length_c   1.000
_cell.angle_alpha   90.00
_cell.angle_beta   90.00
_cell.angle_gamma   90.00
#
_symmetry.space_group_name_H-M   'P 1'
#
loop_
_entity.id
_entity.type
_entity.pdbx_description
1 polymer ?
#
loop_
_entity_poly.entity_id
_entity_poly.type
_entity_poly.pdbx_seq_one_letter_code
_entity_poly.pdbx_strand_id
1 'polypeptide(L)'
;MTNMFKRSLIAMAIAGVSTGAMAADVSLTETTYATDQFMSTMDEILSKNVIITLNDEYKEGDYIYLRLENGAYIDGHPDQLTIGFGEQFDEGNFAGNGAIAADPGSYNDDADSEDVNKGMTVDFVAQTTDDDNNTVLIYRVTNIFGDEVTASNDTTYGIELDFGRFNFDAETVVALNGVMFDTFSRLDNQPWPTNTNPWPFDTADVEETQLFKMGDQYALNVETPYDGEIDVWDYRRQFRTDGGSHGDLYRVDEGEFWVYTTTNPDGGSWDFVVNEDVSADWQVRYTLSGANMFGWIASSPLAGEAFFPGPNTANCVYVSHTANEFVFDCDETDIPVNLAFDLLGGPDSAQNPKQDGDFMLSATVNWENTEAQYSDSGMSPGVDFPEDGVLLADPTTGSTDLGPDAAGGWGVNGSITHIPYMPYSAQSEADELVPMSQIIYVTNIYRDPGFDDASDGGSYPDPVSEGETPVNNNVNRIIWVDAVREDGTNFRCTNDDLDGVLANYGITKLAGVIRSCLFEKGALDSSTKFSLTVNVADYPTNVSVYSAYNVNGSDRGWVQNDSVRVDFDLYDYNEIID
;
A
#
# COMPACT_ATOMS: atom_id res chain seq x y z
N MET A 1 41.89 -5.94 -5.16
CA MET A 1 43.28 -5.75 -5.65
C MET A 1 43.48 -6.07 -7.13
N THR A 2 42.41 -6.34 -7.89
CA THR A 2 42.41 -6.66 -9.33
C THR A 2 42.19 -5.44 -10.25
N ASN A 3 41.83 -4.27 -9.70
CA ASN A 3 41.50 -3.07 -10.50
C ASN A 3 42.71 -2.16 -10.82
N MET A 4 43.82 -2.25 -10.09
CA MET A 4 44.99 -1.39 -10.37
C MET A 4 45.82 -1.85 -11.59
N PHE A 5 45.72 -3.13 -11.99
CA PHE A 5 46.55 -3.66 -13.08
C PHE A 5 46.01 -3.38 -14.49
N LYS A 6 44.75 -2.94 -14.63
CA LYS A 6 44.20 -2.52 -15.93
C LYS A 6 44.60 -1.08 -16.31
N ARG A 7 44.82 -0.20 -15.32
CA ARG A 7 45.08 1.24 -15.54
C ARG A 7 46.52 1.52 -16.03
N SER A 8 47.53 0.81 -15.54
CA SER A 8 48.94 1.06 -15.95
C SER A 8 49.38 0.42 -17.27
N LEU A 9 48.58 -0.45 -17.90
CA LEU A 9 48.98 -1.10 -19.16
C LEU A 9 48.52 -0.32 -20.42
N ILE A 10 47.62 0.66 -20.28
CA ILE A 10 47.01 1.39 -21.39
C ILE A 10 47.90 2.56 -21.87
N ALA A 11 48.73 3.13 -21.00
CA ALA A 11 49.70 4.18 -21.35
C ALA A 11 50.81 3.74 -22.34
N MET A 12 50.89 2.46 -22.70
CA MET A 12 51.94 1.91 -23.58
C MET A 12 51.38 1.27 -24.87
N ALA A 13 50.22 1.74 -25.33
CA ALA A 13 49.63 1.38 -26.64
C ALA A 13 49.33 2.59 -27.54
N ILE A 14 49.85 3.79 -27.20
CA ILE A 14 49.72 5.00 -28.02
C ILE A 14 50.83 5.02 -29.07
N ALA A 15 50.71 4.15 -30.08
CA ALA A 15 51.41 4.30 -31.36
C ALA A 15 50.72 3.44 -32.42
N GLY A 16 49.58 3.91 -32.90
CA GLY A 16 49.08 3.56 -34.23
C GLY A 16 48.18 2.33 -34.32
N VAL A 17 46.97 2.41 -33.74
CA VAL A 17 45.71 2.02 -34.40
C VAL A 17 44.62 2.87 -33.74
N SER A 18 44.00 3.80 -34.46
CA SER A 18 42.77 4.46 -34.01
C SER A 18 41.65 3.43 -34.07
N THR A 19 41.45 2.68 -32.98
CA THR A 19 40.18 2.01 -32.72
C THR A 19 39.13 3.10 -32.58
N GLY A 20 38.02 2.98 -33.32
CA GLY A 20 36.99 4.03 -33.38
C GLY A 20 36.37 4.28 -32.01
N ALA A 21 35.84 5.49 -31.80
CA ALA A 21 35.10 5.86 -30.59
C ALA A 21 34.08 4.77 -30.24
N MET A 22 34.31 4.12 -29.11
CA MET A 22 33.38 3.26 -28.41
C MET A 22 32.59 4.14 -27.44
N ALA A 23 31.37 3.71 -27.11
CA ALA A 23 30.39 4.48 -26.36
C ALA A 23 30.99 5.15 -25.11
N ALA A 24 30.64 6.43 -24.89
CA ALA A 24 30.75 7.03 -23.56
C ALA A 24 29.89 6.22 -22.59
N ASP A 25 30.38 6.01 -21.37
CA ASP A 25 29.56 5.41 -20.31
C ASP A 25 28.82 6.55 -19.63
N VAL A 26 27.53 6.33 -19.37
CA VAL A 26 26.75 7.29 -18.62
C VAL A 26 27.06 7.07 -17.16
N SER A 27 27.65 8.08 -16.53
CA SER A 27 27.70 8.15 -15.07
C SER A 27 26.84 9.31 -14.63
N LEU A 28 25.52 9.12 -14.55
CA LEU A 28 24.69 10.10 -13.87
C LEU A 28 25.24 10.27 -12.45
N THR A 29 25.51 11.51 -12.07
CA THR A 29 25.99 11.83 -10.73
C THR A 29 24.95 11.40 -9.71
N GLU A 30 23.66 11.65 -9.98
CA GLU A 30 22.54 11.26 -9.14
C GLU A 30 21.22 11.08 -9.94
N THR A 31 20.37 10.14 -9.52
CA THR A 31 18.98 10.02 -9.97
C THR A 31 18.09 10.98 -9.18
N THR A 32 17.09 11.56 -9.85
CA THR A 32 16.06 12.38 -9.22
C THR A 32 14.93 11.50 -8.70
N TYR A 33 14.60 11.60 -7.43
CA TYR A 33 13.50 10.86 -6.80
C TYR A 33 12.33 11.81 -6.50
N ALA A 34 11.18 11.59 -7.13
CA ALA A 34 10.01 12.43 -6.93
C ALA A 34 8.77 11.57 -6.63
N THR A 35 7.88 12.08 -5.78
CA THR A 35 6.63 11.40 -5.47
C THR A 35 5.54 11.73 -6.49
N ASP A 36 4.63 10.79 -6.72
CA ASP A 36 3.49 10.98 -7.63
C ASP A 36 2.61 12.17 -7.19
N GLN A 37 2.48 12.36 -5.86
CA GLN A 37 1.76 13.49 -5.27
C GLN A 37 2.42 14.81 -5.64
N PHE A 38 3.76 14.91 -5.51
CA PHE A 38 4.48 16.11 -5.89
C PHE A 38 4.33 16.41 -7.38
N MET A 39 4.51 15.40 -8.23
CA MET A 39 4.43 15.59 -9.68
C MET A 39 3.04 16.03 -10.14
N SER A 40 1.98 15.65 -9.43
CA SER A 40 0.61 16.12 -9.72
C SER A 40 0.41 17.63 -9.55
N THR A 41 1.37 18.32 -8.91
CA THR A 41 1.32 19.77 -8.68
C THR A 41 2.09 20.59 -9.71
N MET A 42 2.86 19.95 -10.58
CA MET A 42 3.79 20.61 -11.50
C MET A 42 3.41 20.36 -12.96
N ASP A 43 3.65 21.37 -13.80
CA ASP A 43 3.64 21.20 -15.25
C ASP A 43 5.01 20.72 -15.76
N GLU A 44 6.10 21.19 -15.14
CA GLU A 44 7.48 20.91 -15.54
C GLU A 44 8.37 20.59 -14.33
N ILE A 45 9.41 19.77 -14.53
CA ILE A 45 10.39 19.40 -13.49
C ILE A 45 11.83 19.43 -14.03
N LEU A 46 12.75 19.91 -13.20
CA LEU A 46 14.19 19.84 -13.47
C LEU A 46 14.80 18.54 -12.92
N SER A 47 15.64 17.89 -13.72
CA SER A 47 16.49 16.80 -13.23
C SER A 47 17.60 17.34 -12.32
N LYS A 48 18.25 16.44 -11.57
CA LYS A 48 19.61 16.67 -11.08
C LYS A 48 20.60 16.88 -12.24
N ASN A 49 21.82 17.33 -11.91
CA ASN A 49 22.86 17.59 -12.92
C ASN A 49 23.19 16.30 -13.69
N VAL A 50 23.27 16.43 -15.01
CA VAL A 50 23.59 15.35 -15.94
C VAL A 50 25.08 15.45 -16.29
N ILE A 51 25.87 14.53 -15.74
CA ILE A 51 27.30 14.43 -16.02
C ILE A 51 27.56 13.16 -16.85
N ILE A 52 28.42 13.26 -17.87
CA ILE A 52 28.81 12.12 -18.72
C ILE A 52 30.32 11.92 -18.64
N THR A 53 30.76 10.72 -18.26
CA THR A 53 32.18 10.37 -18.28
C THR A 53 32.58 9.76 -19.62
N LEU A 54 33.53 10.38 -20.30
CA LEU A 54 34.07 9.86 -21.55
C LEU A 54 34.90 8.60 -21.28
N ASN A 55 34.56 7.49 -21.93
CA ASN A 55 35.24 6.21 -21.74
C ASN A 55 36.08 5.77 -22.94
N ASP A 56 36.40 6.71 -23.84
CA ASP A 56 37.28 6.45 -24.97
C ASP A 56 38.05 7.71 -25.38
N GLU A 57 38.94 7.55 -26.35
CA GLU A 57 39.66 8.62 -27.00
C GLU A 57 38.85 9.25 -28.13
N TYR A 58 38.60 10.55 -28.03
CA TYR A 58 37.86 11.34 -28.99
C TYR A 58 38.80 12.18 -29.86
N LYS A 59 38.35 12.51 -31.07
CA LYS A 59 39.00 13.50 -31.93
C LYS A 59 38.02 14.59 -32.35
N GLU A 60 38.58 15.72 -32.80
CA GLU A 60 37.78 16.76 -33.46
C GLU A 60 36.94 16.17 -34.60
N GLY A 61 35.66 16.54 -34.60
CA GLY A 61 34.67 16.10 -35.56
C GLY A 61 33.78 14.95 -35.08
N ASP A 62 34.17 14.20 -34.04
CA ASP A 62 33.35 13.12 -33.49
C ASP A 62 32.08 13.64 -32.82
N TYR A 63 31.08 12.77 -32.69
CA TYR A 63 29.75 13.09 -32.18
C TYR A 63 29.44 12.35 -30.88
N ILE A 64 28.74 13.03 -29.98
CA ILE A 64 28.17 12.50 -28.74
C ILE A 64 26.66 12.70 -28.80
N TYR A 65 25.91 11.66 -28.48
CA TYR A 65 24.46 11.64 -28.52
C TYR A 65 23.92 11.34 -27.13
N LEU A 66 22.92 12.12 -26.72
CA LEU A 66 22.15 11.93 -25.51
C LEU A 66 20.73 11.56 -25.93
N ARG A 67 20.23 10.40 -25.49
CA ARG A 67 18.88 9.92 -25.80
C ARG A 67 18.03 9.93 -24.54
N LEU A 68 16.85 10.54 -24.65
CA LEU A 68 15.86 10.68 -23.59
C LEU A 68 14.56 10.05 -24.08
N GLU A 69 14.06 9.05 -23.35
CA GLU A 69 12.96 8.24 -23.86
C GLU A 69 11.63 8.99 -23.97
N ASN A 70 10.84 8.59 -24.98
CA ASN A 70 9.43 8.90 -25.16
C ASN A 70 9.03 10.39 -25.13
N GLY A 71 9.99 11.30 -25.38
CA GLY A 71 9.71 12.70 -25.67
C GLY A 71 9.39 13.56 -24.45
N ALA A 72 9.67 13.09 -23.22
CA ALA A 72 9.44 13.86 -21.99
C ALA A 72 10.29 15.15 -21.88
N TYR A 73 11.38 15.23 -22.65
CA TYR A 73 12.32 16.35 -22.62
C TYR A 73 11.76 17.64 -23.23
N ILE A 74 11.91 18.76 -22.52
CA ILE A 74 11.54 20.10 -22.96
C ILE A 74 12.79 20.88 -23.41
N ASP A 75 13.65 21.28 -22.47
CA ASP A 75 14.83 22.13 -22.69
C ASP A 75 15.89 22.01 -21.57
N GLY A 76 16.85 22.94 -21.50
CA GLY A 76 17.90 22.98 -20.48
C GLY A 76 19.28 22.47 -20.91
N HIS A 77 19.43 21.98 -22.15
CA HIS A 77 20.74 21.56 -22.65
C HIS A 77 21.63 22.78 -22.95
N PRO A 78 22.95 22.74 -22.69
CA PRO A 78 23.86 23.83 -23.03
C PRO A 78 24.15 23.90 -24.54
N ASP A 79 24.42 25.10 -25.04
CA ASP A 79 24.84 25.30 -26.45
C ASP A 79 26.29 24.84 -26.69
N GLN A 80 27.14 24.94 -25.67
CA GLN A 80 28.56 24.59 -25.71
C GLN A 80 29.02 24.19 -24.32
N LEU A 81 29.86 23.15 -24.23
CA LEU A 81 30.63 22.83 -23.03
C LEU A 81 32.11 22.92 -23.35
N THR A 82 32.89 23.45 -22.40
CA THR A 82 34.35 23.51 -22.51
C THR A 82 34.97 23.11 -21.18
N ILE A 83 35.89 22.16 -21.24
CA ILE A 83 36.68 21.72 -20.09
C ILE A 83 38.12 22.10 -20.37
N GLY A 84 38.70 22.91 -19.48
CA GLY A 84 40.08 23.34 -19.57
C GLY A 84 41.06 22.17 -19.48
N PHE A 85 42.26 22.35 -20.01
CA PHE A 85 43.36 21.40 -19.83
C PHE A 85 43.74 21.35 -18.35
N GLY A 86 43.91 20.16 -17.77
CA GLY A 86 44.25 19.97 -16.36
C GLY A 86 43.13 20.25 -15.34
N GLU A 87 41.93 20.69 -15.75
CA GLU A 87 40.90 21.17 -14.80
C GLU A 87 40.22 20.09 -13.95
N GLN A 88 40.31 18.81 -14.32
CA GLN A 88 39.53 17.73 -13.66
C GLN A 88 40.36 16.74 -12.85
N PHE A 89 41.70 16.80 -12.91
CA PHE A 89 42.58 15.92 -12.12
C PHE A 89 43.79 16.68 -11.58
N ASP A 90 43.54 17.66 -10.71
CA ASP A 90 44.61 18.18 -9.86
C ASP A 90 44.85 17.18 -8.71
N GLU A 91 45.90 16.35 -8.80
CA GLU A 91 46.27 15.36 -7.77
C GLU A 91 46.50 16.01 -6.38
N GLY A 92 46.56 17.34 -6.30
CA GLY A 92 46.60 18.11 -5.05
C GLY A 92 45.40 17.90 -4.12
N ASN A 93 44.25 17.42 -4.60
CA ASN A 93 43.04 17.31 -3.78
C ASN A 93 42.85 15.95 -3.06
N PHE A 94 43.81 15.02 -3.17
CA PHE A 94 43.79 13.78 -2.37
C PHE A 94 44.29 13.95 -0.92
N ALA A 95 44.77 15.14 -0.55
CA ALA A 95 45.18 15.47 0.82
C ALA A 95 44.30 16.59 1.37
N GLY A 96 43.12 16.22 1.90
CA GLY A 96 42.09 17.13 2.35
C GLY A 96 42.59 18.40 3.05
N ASN A 97 42.33 19.54 2.42
CA ASN A 97 42.08 20.79 3.11
C ASN A 97 41.36 21.74 2.16
N GLY A 98 40.09 22.05 2.45
CA GLY A 98 39.25 22.88 1.62
C GLY A 98 39.82 24.27 1.37
N ALA A 99 39.82 24.69 0.11
CA ALA A 99 39.91 26.08 -0.30
C ALA A 99 39.12 26.29 -1.60
N ILE A 100 38.49 27.46 -1.66
CA ILE A 100 37.45 27.91 -2.59
C ILE A 100 38.01 28.21 -4.00
N ALA A 101 37.14 28.05 -5.00
CA ALA A 101 37.32 28.35 -6.43
C ALA A 101 38.08 29.66 -6.71
N ALA A 102 39.05 29.58 -7.63
CA ALA A 102 39.68 30.74 -8.24
C ALA A 102 38.88 31.20 -9.48
N ASP A 103 38.87 32.51 -9.68
CA ASP A 103 38.30 33.31 -10.77
C ASP A 103 38.42 32.65 -12.17
N PRO A 104 37.38 32.71 -13.03
CA PRO A 104 37.45 32.18 -14.39
C PRO A 104 38.40 33.07 -15.21
N GLY A 105 39.61 32.55 -15.47
CA GLY A 105 40.60 33.22 -16.32
C GLY A 105 42.05 33.18 -15.84
N SER A 106 42.36 32.51 -14.73
CA SER A 106 43.75 32.25 -14.34
C SER A 106 44.16 30.82 -14.71
N TYR A 107 44.48 30.60 -15.98
CA TYR A 107 45.18 29.40 -16.43
C TYR A 107 46.51 29.28 -15.67
N ASN A 108 46.61 28.31 -14.77
CA ASN A 108 47.88 27.97 -14.14
C ASN A 108 48.68 27.12 -15.15
N ASP A 109 49.58 27.76 -15.89
CA ASP A 109 50.48 27.17 -16.90
C ASP A 109 51.63 26.35 -16.27
N ASP A 110 51.50 25.94 -15.02
CA ASP A 110 52.41 24.98 -14.41
C ASP A 110 51.88 23.58 -14.71
N ALA A 111 51.92 23.19 -15.99
CA ALA A 111 51.69 21.82 -16.43
C ALA A 111 52.78 20.92 -15.83
N ASP A 112 52.50 20.30 -14.69
CA ASP A 112 53.28 19.18 -14.19
C ASP A 112 53.16 18.02 -15.17
N SER A 113 54.20 17.20 -15.30
CA SER A 113 54.20 15.97 -16.11
C SER A 113 53.22 14.88 -15.62
N GLU A 114 52.27 15.23 -14.76
CA GLU A 114 51.29 14.37 -14.11
C GLU A 114 49.85 14.70 -14.56
N ASP A 115 49.63 15.82 -15.27
CA ASP A 115 48.36 16.10 -15.96
C ASP A 115 48.16 15.12 -17.13
N VAL A 116 47.15 14.26 -17.02
CA VAL A 116 46.86 13.19 -17.99
C VAL A 116 45.65 13.46 -18.86
N ASN A 117 44.91 14.55 -18.64
CA ASN A 117 43.67 14.82 -19.34
C ASN A 117 43.80 15.97 -20.34
N LYS A 118 43.38 15.71 -21.58
CA LYS A 118 43.18 16.76 -22.59
C LYS A 118 42.04 17.68 -22.15
N GLY A 119 42.11 18.94 -22.58
CA GLY A 119 40.93 19.80 -22.60
C GLY A 119 40.11 19.58 -23.88
N MET A 120 38.81 19.84 -23.79
CA MET A 120 37.86 19.54 -24.86
C MET A 120 36.77 20.61 -24.94
N THR A 121 36.33 20.91 -26.17
CA THR A 121 35.11 21.66 -26.44
C THR A 121 34.13 20.81 -27.24
N VAL A 122 32.88 20.77 -26.78
CA VAL A 122 31.76 20.14 -27.49
C VAL A 122 30.66 21.17 -27.74
N ASP A 123 30.18 21.22 -28.98
CA ASP A 123 29.14 22.16 -29.42
C ASP A 123 27.84 21.41 -29.72
N PHE A 124 26.72 21.97 -29.30
CA PHE A 124 25.40 21.48 -29.67
C PHE A 124 25.17 21.67 -31.18
N VAL A 125 24.71 20.61 -31.82
CA VAL A 125 24.46 20.58 -33.27
C VAL A 125 22.98 20.66 -33.58
N ALA A 126 22.19 19.79 -32.94
CA ALA A 126 20.76 19.66 -33.21
C ALA A 126 20.07 18.80 -32.13
N GLN A 127 18.76 19.04 -31.99
CA GLN A 127 17.82 18.15 -31.33
C GLN A 127 16.95 17.50 -32.42
N THR A 128 16.75 16.19 -32.31
CA THR A 128 15.88 15.41 -33.21
C THR A 128 15.09 14.39 -32.41
N THR A 129 14.17 13.71 -33.08
CA THR A 129 13.44 12.56 -32.53
C THR A 129 13.82 11.31 -33.31
N ASP A 130 13.93 10.17 -32.64
CA ASP A 130 14.10 8.86 -33.30
C ASP A 130 12.75 8.21 -33.69
N ASP A 131 12.79 7.02 -34.28
CA ASP A 131 11.59 6.31 -34.75
C ASP A 131 10.69 5.82 -33.61
N ASP A 132 11.23 5.72 -32.39
CA ASP A 132 10.52 5.33 -31.17
C ASP A 132 10.02 6.56 -30.38
N ASN A 133 10.08 7.75 -30.99
CA ASN A 133 9.68 9.02 -30.40
C ASN A 133 10.58 9.50 -29.23
N ASN A 134 11.81 8.99 -29.12
CA ASN A 134 12.78 9.46 -28.13
C ASN A 134 13.41 10.76 -28.59
N THR A 135 13.66 11.68 -27.66
CA THR A 135 14.43 12.90 -27.92
C THR A 135 15.92 12.56 -27.98
N VAL A 136 16.60 13.00 -29.04
CA VAL A 136 18.04 12.82 -29.23
C VAL A 136 18.71 14.19 -29.34
N LEU A 137 19.59 14.51 -28.41
CA LEU A 137 20.45 15.69 -28.43
C LEU A 137 21.81 15.30 -29.04
N ILE A 138 22.28 16.09 -29.99
CA ILE A 138 23.49 15.81 -30.77
C ILE A 138 24.54 16.88 -30.46
N TYR A 139 25.69 16.44 -29.96
CA TYR A 139 26.87 17.26 -29.73
C TYR A 139 28.01 16.83 -30.63
N ARG A 140 28.88 17.78 -30.99
CA ARG A 140 30.08 17.53 -31.78
C ARG A 140 31.30 18.06 -31.08
N VAL A 141 32.36 17.27 -31.05
CA VAL A 141 33.68 17.69 -30.61
C VAL A 141 34.24 18.69 -31.62
N THR A 142 34.44 19.94 -31.21
CA THR A 142 34.91 21.00 -32.11
C THR A 142 36.33 21.44 -31.82
N ASN A 143 36.85 21.15 -30.63
CA ASN A 143 38.23 21.43 -30.27
C ASN A 143 38.76 20.42 -29.27
N ILE A 144 40.03 20.04 -29.40
CA ILE A 144 40.77 19.27 -28.40
C ILE A 144 42.12 19.96 -28.19
N PHE A 145 42.45 20.22 -26.94
CA PHE A 145 43.69 20.90 -26.55
C PHE A 145 44.43 20.08 -25.49
N GLY A 146 45.76 20.12 -25.51
CA GLY A 146 46.64 19.32 -24.66
C GLY A 146 48.07 19.84 -24.69
N ASP A 147 48.98 19.22 -23.95
CA ASP A 147 50.38 19.62 -23.97
C ASP A 147 50.99 19.36 -25.36
N GLU A 148 51.41 20.42 -26.05
CA GLU A 148 52.06 20.33 -27.37
C GLU A 148 53.47 19.70 -27.29
N VAL A 149 54.00 19.47 -26.08
CA VAL A 149 55.27 18.77 -25.88
C VAL A 149 55.08 17.28 -26.19
N THR A 150 55.46 16.91 -27.42
CA THR A 150 55.45 15.61 -28.15
C THR A 150 55.75 14.27 -27.44
N ALA A 151 55.62 14.17 -26.12
CA ALA A 151 55.69 12.94 -25.34
C ALA A 151 54.61 12.83 -24.25
N SER A 152 53.61 13.73 -24.21
CA SER A 152 52.52 13.66 -23.25
C SER A 152 51.60 12.46 -23.53
N ASN A 153 51.10 11.85 -22.45
CA ASN A 153 50.18 10.73 -22.44
C ASN A 153 48.73 11.20 -22.28
N ASP A 154 48.45 12.44 -22.66
CA ASP A 154 47.15 13.08 -22.48
C ASP A 154 46.07 12.32 -23.23
N THR A 155 44.93 12.11 -22.58
CA THR A 155 43.78 11.37 -23.11
C THR A 155 42.48 12.14 -22.87
N THR A 156 41.47 11.89 -23.69
CA THR A 156 40.10 12.33 -23.39
C THR A 156 39.35 11.35 -22.49
N TYR A 157 39.94 10.19 -22.22
CA TYR A 157 39.38 9.18 -21.33
C TYR A 157 39.28 9.71 -19.89
N GLY A 158 38.11 9.59 -19.28
CA GLY A 158 37.83 10.02 -17.92
C GLY A 158 37.43 11.49 -17.78
N ILE A 159 37.29 12.24 -18.88
CA ILE A 159 36.73 13.59 -18.85
C ILE A 159 35.25 13.52 -18.47
N GLU A 160 34.83 14.34 -17.51
CA GLU A 160 33.44 14.48 -17.05
C GLU A 160 32.78 15.72 -17.69
N LEU A 161 31.86 15.53 -18.62
CA LEU A 161 31.10 16.61 -19.25
C LEU A 161 29.84 16.91 -18.43
N ASP A 162 29.75 18.11 -17.83
CA ASP A 162 28.57 18.56 -17.06
C ASP A 162 27.56 19.31 -17.95
N PHE A 163 26.50 18.61 -18.35
CA PHE A 163 25.41 19.17 -19.15
C PHE A 163 24.42 20.00 -18.33
N GLY A 164 24.66 20.18 -17.04
CA GLY A 164 23.73 20.87 -16.15
C GLY A 164 22.42 20.08 -16.01
N ARG A 165 21.32 20.79 -15.79
CA ARG A 165 20.01 20.19 -15.52
C ARG A 165 19.12 20.28 -16.76
N PHE A 166 18.31 19.25 -16.95
CA PHE A 166 17.34 19.20 -18.04
C PHE A 166 15.93 19.40 -17.49
N ASN A 167 15.09 20.05 -18.28
CA ASN A 167 13.70 20.32 -17.96
C ASN A 167 12.79 19.31 -18.67
N PHE A 168 11.78 18.82 -17.96
CA PHE A 168 10.90 17.75 -18.41
C PHE A 168 9.44 18.08 -18.14
N ASP A 169 8.57 17.59 -19.01
CA ASP A 169 7.11 17.65 -18.84
C ASP A 169 6.70 16.67 -17.73
N ALA A 170 6.15 17.21 -16.63
CA ALA A 170 5.87 16.42 -15.44
C ALA A 170 4.78 15.35 -15.68
N GLU A 171 3.74 15.67 -16.47
CA GLU A 171 2.69 14.73 -16.85
C GLU A 171 3.27 13.53 -17.61
N THR A 172 4.20 13.78 -18.54
CA THR A 172 4.87 12.73 -19.30
C THR A 172 5.80 11.90 -18.43
N VAL A 173 6.56 12.51 -17.50
CA VAL A 173 7.43 11.79 -16.55
C VAL A 173 6.60 10.82 -15.68
N VAL A 174 5.45 11.27 -15.17
CA VAL A 174 4.52 10.42 -14.39
C VAL A 174 3.97 9.29 -15.25
N ALA A 175 3.50 9.59 -16.47
CA ALA A 175 2.95 8.58 -17.37
C ALA A 175 3.95 7.47 -17.74
N LEU A 176 5.25 7.80 -17.74
CA LEU A 176 6.34 6.88 -18.01
C LEU A 176 6.90 6.18 -16.76
N ASN A 177 6.44 6.57 -15.56
CA ASN A 177 7.01 6.15 -14.29
C ASN A 177 8.54 6.43 -14.20
N GLY A 178 8.93 7.60 -14.71
CA GLY A 178 10.32 8.03 -14.82
C GLY A 178 10.77 8.31 -16.26
N VAL A 179 12.06 8.65 -16.42
CA VAL A 179 12.68 8.87 -17.74
C VAL A 179 13.99 8.12 -17.80
N MET A 180 14.12 7.26 -18.82
CA MET A 180 15.38 6.58 -19.12
C MET A 180 16.29 7.47 -19.95
N PHE A 181 17.59 7.35 -19.68
CA PHE A 181 18.63 8.16 -20.27
C PHE A 181 19.82 7.29 -20.68
N ASP A 182 20.17 7.42 -21.96
CA ASP A 182 21.32 6.71 -22.54
C ASP A 182 22.20 7.66 -23.33
N THR A 183 23.47 7.30 -23.45
CA THR A 183 24.41 8.04 -24.30
C THR A 183 25.18 7.11 -25.21
N PHE A 184 25.60 7.64 -26.35
CA PHE A 184 26.48 6.92 -27.26
C PHE A 184 27.28 7.92 -28.10
N SER A 185 28.37 7.46 -28.71
CA SER A 185 29.25 8.28 -29.54
C SER A 185 29.42 7.69 -30.93
N ARG A 186 29.76 8.53 -31.92
CA ARG A 186 30.06 8.10 -33.29
C ARG A 186 31.20 8.93 -33.88
N LEU A 187 31.92 8.34 -34.83
CA LEU A 187 32.98 9.01 -35.57
C LEU A 187 32.44 10.08 -36.55
N ASP A 188 33.26 11.09 -36.85
CA ASP A 188 32.93 12.18 -37.81
C ASP A 188 32.41 11.69 -39.19
N ASN A 189 32.88 10.52 -39.64
CA ASN A 189 32.48 9.94 -40.93
C ASN A 189 31.23 9.05 -40.86
N GLN A 190 30.58 8.97 -39.70
CA GLN A 190 29.36 8.18 -39.45
C GLN A 190 28.32 8.99 -38.65
N PRO A 191 27.91 10.19 -39.11
CA PRO A 191 26.88 10.97 -38.41
C PRO A 191 25.53 10.25 -38.47
N TRP A 192 24.67 10.50 -37.47
CA TRP A 192 23.32 9.96 -37.43
C TRP A 192 22.53 10.34 -38.70
N PRO A 193 21.93 9.38 -39.42
CA PRO A 193 21.20 9.69 -40.64
C PRO A 193 19.95 10.50 -40.31
N THR A 194 19.78 11.64 -40.97
CA THR A 194 18.64 12.55 -40.76
C THR A 194 17.33 12.07 -41.38
N ASN A 195 17.31 10.87 -41.98
CA ASN A 195 16.14 10.33 -42.67
C ASN A 195 16.19 8.80 -42.88
N THR A 196 15.32 8.09 -42.16
CA THR A 196 14.68 6.81 -42.53
C THR A 196 15.43 5.47 -42.41
N ASN A 197 16.34 5.31 -41.44
CA ASN A 197 16.59 4.01 -40.80
C ASN A 197 17.61 4.22 -39.66
N PRO A 198 17.29 3.94 -38.38
CA PRO A 198 18.31 3.95 -37.35
C PRO A 198 19.32 2.85 -37.68
N TRP A 199 20.60 3.23 -37.76
CA TRP A 199 21.64 2.23 -37.57
C TRP A 199 21.39 1.59 -36.21
N PRO A 200 21.51 0.25 -36.06
CA PRO A 200 21.41 -0.34 -34.74
C PRO A 200 22.35 0.42 -33.81
N PHE A 201 21.82 0.84 -32.65
CA PHE A 201 22.66 1.33 -31.57
C PHE A 201 23.82 0.36 -31.45
N ASP A 202 25.04 0.88 -31.32
CA ASP A 202 26.16 0.01 -30.95
C ASP A 202 25.82 -0.45 -29.53
N THR A 203 25.10 -1.57 -29.42
CA THR A 203 24.65 -2.20 -28.18
C THR A 203 25.90 -2.70 -27.48
N ALA A 204 26.64 -1.79 -26.84
CA ALA A 204 27.21 -2.10 -25.56
C ALA A 204 26.03 -2.39 -24.62
N ASP A 205 26.20 -3.31 -23.67
CA ASP A 205 25.29 -3.44 -22.53
C ASP A 205 25.34 -2.09 -21.78
N VAL A 206 24.56 -1.10 -22.23
CA VAL A 206 24.48 0.21 -21.57
C VAL A 206 23.65 -0.04 -20.33
N GLU A 207 24.20 0.28 -19.16
CA GLU A 207 23.40 0.36 -17.95
C GLU A 207 22.39 1.49 -18.18
N GLU A 208 21.17 1.13 -18.59
CA GLU A 208 20.09 2.10 -18.80
C GLU A 208 19.93 2.88 -17.50
N THR A 209 20.28 4.16 -17.52
CA THR A 209 20.30 4.96 -16.30
C THR A 209 19.01 5.77 -16.23
N GLN A 210 18.34 5.74 -15.09
CA GLN A 210 17.07 6.40 -14.91
C GLN A 210 17.27 7.80 -14.31
N LEU A 211 16.88 8.84 -15.04
CA LEU A 211 16.96 10.24 -14.60
C LEU A 211 15.95 10.55 -13.49
N PHE A 212 14.76 9.97 -13.59
CA PHE A 212 13.68 10.12 -12.61
C PHE A 212 13.17 8.76 -12.16
N LYS A 213 13.22 8.51 -10.85
CA LYS A 213 12.54 7.39 -10.21
C LYS A 213 11.35 7.90 -9.43
N MET A 214 10.18 7.35 -9.75
CA MET A 214 8.88 7.77 -9.25
C MET A 214 8.30 6.76 -8.26
N GLY A 215 7.33 7.21 -7.46
CA GLY A 215 6.50 6.33 -6.66
C GLY A 215 5.58 7.09 -5.70
N ASP A 216 4.72 6.33 -5.03
CA ASP A 216 3.78 6.87 -4.06
C ASP A 216 4.48 7.35 -2.79
N GLN A 217 4.14 8.54 -2.30
CA GLN A 217 4.65 9.08 -1.04
C GLN A 217 4.07 8.39 0.19
N TYR A 218 2.83 7.94 0.11
CA TYR A 218 2.08 7.42 1.25
C TYR A 218 1.68 5.98 1.01
N ALA A 219 1.74 5.17 2.06
CA ALA A 219 1.24 3.82 2.04
C ALA A 219 0.44 3.53 3.31
N LEU A 220 -0.61 2.74 3.17
CA LEU A 220 -1.42 2.25 4.28
C LEU A 220 -0.82 0.94 4.78
N ASN A 221 -0.69 0.78 6.09
CA ASN A 221 -0.28 -0.45 6.73
C ASN A 221 -1.21 -0.82 7.88
N VAL A 222 -1.67 -2.06 7.89
CA VAL A 222 -2.30 -2.69 9.05
C VAL A 222 -1.23 -3.53 9.75
N GLU A 223 -0.64 -2.98 10.82
CA GLU A 223 0.42 -3.66 11.57
C GLU A 223 -0.14 -4.81 12.40
N THR A 224 -1.25 -4.55 13.08
CA THR A 224 -2.01 -5.56 13.82
C THR A 224 -3.47 -5.47 13.40
N PRO A 225 -3.98 -6.44 12.61
CA PRO A 225 -5.41 -6.54 12.35
C PRO A 225 -6.17 -6.70 13.67
N TYR A 226 -7.32 -6.05 13.78
CA TYR A 226 -8.22 -6.27 14.92
C TYR A 226 -8.78 -7.70 14.86
N ASP A 227 -8.62 -8.47 15.91
CA ASP A 227 -9.27 -9.77 16.06
C ASP A 227 -10.03 -9.75 17.38
N GLY A 228 -11.35 -9.83 17.28
CA GLY A 228 -12.22 -9.77 18.44
C GLY A 228 -13.20 -10.94 18.49
N GLU A 229 -13.55 -11.36 19.70
CA GLU A 229 -14.63 -12.32 19.90
C GLU A 229 -15.72 -11.69 20.77
N ILE A 230 -16.96 -11.63 20.26
CA ILE A 230 -18.09 -11.17 21.08
C ILE A 230 -18.58 -12.34 21.91
N ASP A 231 -18.39 -12.24 23.22
CA ASP A 231 -18.92 -13.20 24.18
C ASP A 231 -20.43 -12.98 24.39
N VAL A 232 -21.23 -14.02 24.13
CA VAL A 232 -22.69 -14.03 24.35
C VAL A 232 -23.04 -14.64 25.72
N TRP A 233 -22.04 -15.09 26.50
CA TRP A 233 -22.22 -15.71 27.82
C TRP A 233 -22.61 -14.72 28.93
N ASP A 234 -22.10 -13.48 28.91
CA ASP A 234 -22.56 -12.43 29.85
C ASP A 234 -23.73 -11.65 29.23
N TYR A 235 -24.72 -11.32 30.06
CA TYR A 235 -25.79 -10.36 29.76
C TYR A 235 -25.27 -9.05 29.15
N ARG A 236 -23.99 -8.75 29.39
CA ARG A 236 -23.19 -7.75 28.71
C ARG A 236 -22.47 -8.44 27.56
N ARG A 237 -23.08 -8.48 26.38
CA ARG A 237 -22.38 -8.79 25.12
C ARG A 237 -21.12 -7.92 25.08
N GLN A 238 -19.95 -8.47 25.38
CA GLN A 238 -18.67 -7.77 25.54
C GLN A 238 -17.63 -8.48 24.67
N PHE A 239 -16.60 -7.76 24.22
CA PHE A 239 -15.46 -8.38 23.55
C PHE A 239 -14.64 -9.17 24.58
N ARG A 240 -14.29 -10.41 24.24
CA ARG A 240 -13.49 -11.31 25.07
C ARG A 240 -12.02 -11.04 24.84
N THR A 241 -11.21 -11.23 25.87
CA THR A 241 -9.75 -11.34 25.73
C THR A 241 -9.33 -12.72 25.28
N ASP A 242 -8.37 -12.79 24.36
CA ASP A 242 -7.64 -14.02 24.06
C ASP A 242 -7.12 -14.74 25.32
N GLY A 243 -7.55 -16.00 25.48
CA GLY A 243 -7.11 -16.88 26.57
C GLY A 243 -7.63 -16.52 27.98
N GLY A 244 -8.53 -15.54 28.11
CA GLY A 244 -9.18 -15.21 29.38
C GLY A 244 -10.25 -16.25 29.75
N SER A 245 -10.23 -16.75 30.99
CA SER A 245 -11.36 -17.52 31.51
C SER A 245 -12.63 -16.65 31.51
N HIS A 246 -13.79 -17.25 31.23
CA HIS A 246 -15.09 -16.55 31.23
C HIS A 246 -15.20 -15.59 32.43
N GLY A 247 -15.29 -14.27 32.15
CA GLY A 247 -15.43 -13.22 33.16
C GLY A 247 -14.15 -12.44 33.54
N ASP A 248 -12.97 -12.77 33.01
CA ASP A 248 -11.76 -11.95 33.20
C ASP A 248 -11.68 -10.83 32.15
N LEU A 249 -12.16 -9.66 32.56
CA LEU A 249 -12.35 -8.44 31.77
C LEU A 249 -11.13 -7.51 31.82
N TYR A 250 -10.02 -7.74 31.11
CA TYR A 250 -8.92 -6.75 31.23
C TYR A 250 -8.03 -6.43 30.02
N ARG A 251 -8.30 -6.96 28.82
CA ARG A 251 -7.63 -6.45 27.61
C ARG A 251 -8.67 -6.21 26.53
N VAL A 252 -8.66 -5.00 25.98
CA VAL A 252 -9.39 -4.75 24.75
C VAL A 252 -8.42 -5.11 23.64
N ASP A 253 -8.81 -5.97 22.71
CA ASP A 253 -8.00 -6.18 21.52
C ASP A 253 -7.98 -4.88 20.72
N GLU A 254 -6.81 -4.53 20.21
CA GLU A 254 -6.56 -3.25 19.54
C GLU A 254 -6.12 -3.55 18.11
N GLY A 255 -6.78 -2.91 17.15
CA GLY A 255 -6.26 -2.84 15.79
C GLY A 255 -5.23 -1.72 15.73
N GLU A 256 -4.03 -2.02 15.24
CA GLU A 256 -2.96 -1.05 15.03
C GLU A 256 -2.77 -0.82 13.54
N PHE A 257 -2.96 0.42 13.11
CA PHE A 257 -2.86 0.83 11.72
C PHE A 257 -2.24 2.21 11.60
N TRP A 258 -1.69 2.50 10.43
CA TRP A 258 -1.04 3.77 10.15
C TRP A 258 -0.90 4.00 8.66
N VAL A 259 -0.90 5.27 8.30
CA VAL A 259 -0.32 5.75 7.06
C VAL A 259 1.12 6.13 7.34
N TYR A 260 2.05 5.59 6.57
CA TYR A 260 3.45 5.92 6.67
C TYR A 260 3.96 6.57 5.39
N THR A 261 4.97 7.43 5.53
CA THR A 261 5.70 8.01 4.40
C THR A 261 6.71 7.00 3.87
N THR A 262 6.70 6.79 2.56
CA THR A 262 7.55 5.80 1.90
C THR A 262 8.98 6.32 1.76
N THR A 263 9.93 5.39 1.58
CA THR A 263 11.25 5.72 1.05
C THR A 263 11.23 5.68 -0.48
N ASN A 264 12.20 6.31 -1.11
CA ASN A 264 12.40 6.18 -2.55
C ASN A 264 12.65 4.70 -2.96
N PRO A 265 12.49 4.34 -4.26
CA PRO A 265 12.62 2.94 -4.72
C PRO A 265 13.98 2.28 -4.45
N ASP A 266 15.02 3.08 -4.18
CA ASP A 266 16.38 2.62 -3.90
C ASP A 266 16.71 2.64 -2.38
N GLY A 267 15.73 2.93 -1.52
CA GLY A 267 15.84 2.84 -0.05
C GLY A 267 16.40 4.10 0.64
N GLY A 268 16.26 5.28 0.03
CA GLY A 268 16.66 6.57 0.61
C GLY A 268 15.52 7.61 0.71
N SER A 269 15.89 8.86 0.98
CA SER A 269 14.94 9.99 0.98
C SER A 269 14.50 10.35 -0.42
N TRP A 270 13.27 10.83 -0.55
CA TRP A 270 12.78 11.50 -1.75
C TRP A 270 13.44 12.88 -1.91
N ASP A 271 13.72 13.28 -3.15
CA ASP A 271 14.20 14.64 -3.44
C ASP A 271 13.01 15.63 -3.50
N PHE A 272 11.88 15.17 -4.05
CA PHE A 272 10.68 15.97 -4.20
C PHE A 272 9.46 15.29 -3.58
N VAL A 273 8.86 15.96 -2.58
CA VAL A 273 7.71 15.49 -1.79
C VAL A 273 6.70 16.62 -1.56
N VAL A 274 5.47 16.25 -1.20
CA VAL A 274 4.49 17.19 -0.63
C VAL A 274 4.53 17.14 0.90
N ASN A 275 4.06 18.18 1.57
CA ASN A 275 3.84 18.16 3.02
C ASN A 275 2.41 17.71 3.32
N GLU A 276 2.16 17.27 4.54
CA GLU A 276 0.78 17.13 5.03
C GLU A 276 0.12 18.51 5.12
N ASP A 277 -1.15 18.61 4.69
CA ASP A 277 -1.89 19.88 4.77
C ASP A 277 -2.37 20.12 6.20
N VAL A 278 -1.54 20.83 6.97
CA VAL A 278 -1.85 21.21 8.36
C VAL A 278 -3.01 22.21 8.47
N SER A 279 -3.45 22.78 7.35
CA SER A 279 -4.57 23.72 7.27
C SER A 279 -5.91 23.05 6.94
N ALA A 280 -5.88 21.79 6.49
CA ALA A 280 -7.07 21.00 6.26
C ALA A 280 -7.81 20.71 7.57
N ASP A 281 -9.11 20.44 7.48
CA ASP A 281 -9.92 20.05 8.64
C ASP A 281 -9.43 18.74 9.29
N TRP A 282 -8.69 17.92 8.54
CA TRP A 282 -8.05 16.67 8.94
C TRP A 282 -6.89 16.38 7.98
N GLN A 283 -5.84 15.71 8.49
CA GLN A 283 -4.70 15.33 7.65
C GLN A 283 -4.84 13.92 7.09
N VAL A 284 -5.25 12.96 7.93
CA VAL A 284 -5.53 11.58 7.52
C VAL A 284 -6.95 11.21 7.89
N ARG A 285 -7.76 10.74 6.94
CA ARG A 285 -9.09 10.19 7.20
C ARG A 285 -9.06 8.70 6.99
N TYR A 286 -9.36 7.95 8.03
CA TYR A 286 -9.50 6.51 7.96
C TYR A 286 -10.97 6.12 7.84
N THR A 287 -11.24 5.12 6.99
CA THR A 287 -12.56 4.51 6.81
C THR A 287 -12.45 3.01 6.94
N LEU A 288 -13.03 2.46 8.02
CA LEU A 288 -13.29 1.04 8.14
C LEU A 288 -14.59 0.70 7.42
N SER A 289 -14.59 -0.37 6.63
CA SER A 289 -15.73 -0.81 5.83
C SER A 289 -15.99 -2.30 6.01
N GLY A 290 -17.20 -2.67 6.41
CA GLY A 290 -17.61 -4.05 6.65
C GLY A 290 -19.13 -4.16 6.77
N ALA A 291 -19.73 -5.15 6.12
CA ALA A 291 -21.18 -5.24 6.00
C ALA A 291 -21.87 -5.42 7.36
N ASN A 292 -22.66 -4.42 7.76
CA ASN A 292 -23.41 -4.37 9.02
C ASN A 292 -22.55 -4.53 10.30
N MET A 293 -21.28 -4.14 10.24
CA MET A 293 -20.33 -4.25 11.35
C MET A 293 -20.52 -3.13 12.38
N PHE A 294 -20.86 -1.91 11.96
CA PHE A 294 -20.78 -0.72 12.84
C PHE A 294 -22.15 -0.19 13.27
N GLY A 295 -23.24 -0.83 12.83
CA GLY A 295 -24.61 -0.33 13.04
C GLY A 295 -25.12 -0.39 14.49
N TRP A 296 -24.39 -1.07 15.38
CA TRP A 296 -24.70 -1.14 16.82
C TRP A 296 -24.05 -0.01 17.61
N ILE A 297 -23.10 0.72 17.01
CA ILE A 297 -22.39 1.80 17.66
C ILE A 297 -23.36 2.95 17.94
N ALA A 298 -23.32 3.52 19.13
CA ALA A 298 -24.15 4.68 19.46
C ALA A 298 -23.69 5.90 18.64
N SER A 299 -24.59 6.85 18.36
CA SER A 299 -24.30 8.07 17.57
C SER A 299 -23.08 8.91 18.02
N SER A 300 -22.52 8.65 19.21
CA SER A 300 -21.27 9.23 19.72
C SER A 300 -20.45 8.16 20.48
N PRO A 301 -19.58 7.37 19.79
CA PRO A 301 -18.92 6.18 20.33
C PRO A 301 -17.78 6.42 21.33
N LEU A 302 -17.18 7.62 21.34
CA LEU A 302 -16.00 7.90 22.18
C LEU A 302 -16.31 7.89 23.69
N ALA A 303 -17.54 7.57 24.09
CA ALA A 303 -17.92 7.30 25.47
C ALA A 303 -17.62 5.85 25.92
N GLY A 304 -17.08 5.01 25.03
CA GLY A 304 -16.58 3.68 25.37
C GLY A 304 -16.93 2.58 24.37
N GLU A 305 -17.64 2.87 23.26
CA GLU A 305 -18.00 1.87 22.25
C GLU A 305 -16.92 1.64 21.19
N ALA A 306 -16.34 2.73 20.70
CA ALA A 306 -15.14 2.73 19.87
C ALA A 306 -14.27 3.88 20.37
N PHE A 307 -13.03 3.58 20.73
CA PHE A 307 -12.14 4.56 21.32
C PHE A 307 -10.69 4.26 20.93
N PHE A 308 -9.85 5.27 21.02
CA PHE A 308 -8.42 5.14 20.78
C PHE A 308 -7.75 4.87 22.13
N PRO A 309 -7.16 3.70 22.41
CA PRO A 309 -6.39 3.48 23.62
C PRO A 309 -5.03 4.20 23.57
N GLY A 310 -4.50 4.54 24.75
CA GLY A 310 -3.12 5.03 24.89
C GLY A 310 -2.91 6.56 24.82
N PRO A 311 -1.64 7.01 24.90
CA PRO A 311 -1.29 8.43 24.98
C PRO A 311 -1.48 9.20 23.65
N ASN A 312 -1.62 8.49 22.53
CA ASN A 312 -1.82 9.06 21.18
C ASN A 312 -3.31 9.37 20.89
N THR A 313 -4.18 9.21 21.88
CA THR A 313 -5.61 9.59 21.86
C THR A 313 -5.88 11.02 21.38
N ALA A 314 -4.91 11.91 21.52
CA ALA A 314 -5.05 13.31 21.16
C ALA A 314 -5.06 13.55 19.64
N ASN A 315 -4.61 12.57 18.84
CA ASN A 315 -4.36 12.77 17.42
C ASN A 315 -5.47 12.21 16.53
N CYS A 316 -6.50 11.55 17.07
CA CYS A 316 -7.58 10.99 16.26
C CYS A 316 -8.96 11.29 16.87
N VAL A 317 -9.90 11.65 16.00
CA VAL A 317 -11.25 12.09 16.35
C VAL A 317 -12.28 11.33 15.52
N TYR A 318 -13.27 10.76 16.20
CA TYR A 318 -14.43 10.15 15.53
C TYR A 318 -15.20 11.19 14.69
N VAL A 319 -15.57 10.80 13.46
CA VAL A 319 -16.35 11.63 12.53
C VAL A 319 -17.77 11.12 12.42
N SER A 320 -17.94 9.88 11.98
CA SER A 320 -19.26 9.29 11.70
C SER A 320 -19.19 7.77 11.61
N HIS A 321 -20.36 7.12 11.63
CA HIS A 321 -20.49 5.72 11.25
C HIS A 321 -21.86 5.48 10.60
N THR A 322 -21.95 4.39 9.84
CA THR A 322 -23.18 3.79 9.34
C THR A 322 -23.24 2.34 9.80
N ALA A 323 -24.19 1.55 9.29
CA ALA A 323 -24.13 0.10 9.47
C ALA A 323 -22.85 -0.52 8.88
N ASN A 324 -22.34 0.06 7.80
CA ASN A 324 -21.27 -0.55 7.00
C ASN A 324 -19.92 0.14 7.14
N GLU A 325 -19.88 1.36 7.69
CA GLU A 325 -18.68 2.17 7.70
C GLU A 325 -18.45 2.82 9.06
N PHE A 326 -17.19 2.96 9.46
CA PHE A 326 -16.76 3.74 10.61
C PHE A 326 -15.63 4.68 10.19
N VAL A 327 -15.81 5.98 10.41
CA VAL A 327 -14.93 7.04 9.91
C VAL A 327 -14.37 7.85 11.07
N PHE A 328 -13.07 8.07 11.04
CA PHE A 328 -12.35 8.92 11.98
C PHE A 328 -11.19 9.64 11.29
N ASP A 329 -10.89 10.82 11.79
CA ASP A 329 -9.86 11.71 11.29
C ASP A 329 -8.68 11.71 12.25
N CYS A 330 -7.47 11.79 11.73
CA CYS A 330 -6.24 11.91 12.49
C CYS A 330 -5.36 13.06 11.99
N ASP A 331 -4.54 13.58 12.89
CA ASP A 331 -3.80 14.82 12.71
C ASP A 331 -2.39 14.64 12.15
N GLU A 332 -1.85 13.43 11.98
CA GLU A 332 -0.46 13.19 11.50
C GLU A 332 -0.35 11.79 10.83
N THR A 333 0.50 11.66 9.80
CA THR A 333 1.03 10.37 9.29
C THR A 333 2.25 9.93 10.11
N ASP A 334 2.79 8.73 9.83
CA ASP A 334 3.93 8.13 10.55
C ASP A 334 3.71 7.88 12.05
N ILE A 335 2.45 7.99 12.51
CA ILE A 335 2.03 7.67 13.87
C ILE A 335 1.06 6.49 13.85
N PRO A 336 1.41 5.37 14.53
CA PRO A 336 0.50 4.27 14.78
C PRO A 336 -0.76 4.74 15.51
N VAL A 337 -1.91 4.40 14.94
CA VAL A 337 -3.23 4.59 15.51
C VAL A 337 -3.72 3.25 16.01
N ASN A 338 -4.00 3.20 17.31
CA ASN A 338 -4.64 2.07 17.95
C ASN A 338 -6.12 2.36 18.07
N LEU A 339 -6.98 1.48 17.54
CA LEU A 339 -8.42 1.54 17.71
C LEU A 339 -8.89 0.31 18.46
N ALA A 340 -9.70 0.55 19.47
CA ALA A 340 -10.35 -0.46 20.26
C ALA A 340 -11.87 -0.32 20.15
N PHE A 341 -12.55 -1.47 20.08
CA PHE A 341 -14.01 -1.55 20.24
C PHE A 341 -14.30 -2.17 21.61
N ASP A 342 -15.17 -1.53 22.38
CA ASP A 342 -15.57 -2.02 23.70
C ASP A 342 -17.05 -1.72 23.93
N LEU A 343 -17.63 -2.26 24.99
CA LEU A 343 -19.05 -2.35 25.25
C LEU A 343 -19.33 -1.90 26.69
N LEU A 344 -18.61 -0.87 27.13
CA LEU A 344 -18.61 -0.37 28.52
C LEU A 344 -19.91 0.37 28.92
N GLY A 345 -20.82 0.63 27.97
CA GLY A 345 -21.99 1.50 28.15
C GLY A 345 -23.30 0.83 28.60
N GLY A 346 -23.34 0.16 29.75
CA GLY A 346 -24.61 -0.28 30.39
C GLY A 346 -25.44 -1.35 29.62
N PRO A 347 -26.56 -1.83 30.20
CA PRO A 347 -27.37 -2.90 29.60
C PRO A 347 -28.03 -2.42 28.30
N ASP A 348 -27.51 -2.93 27.18
CA ASP A 348 -28.05 -2.97 25.81
C ASP A 348 -29.38 -2.22 25.64
N SER A 349 -29.31 -0.90 25.41
CA SER A 349 -30.49 -0.15 24.98
C SER A 349 -30.68 -0.39 23.48
N ALA A 350 -31.28 -1.54 23.16
CA ALA A 350 -32.04 -1.82 21.96
C ALA A 350 -31.65 -1.00 20.72
N GLN A 351 -30.74 -1.51 19.88
CA GLN A 351 -30.81 -1.44 18.40
C GLN A 351 -29.51 -1.92 17.74
N ASN A 352 -29.38 -3.24 17.60
CA ASN A 352 -28.88 -3.99 16.42
C ASN A 352 -28.12 -5.25 16.85
N PRO A 353 -28.36 -6.41 16.20
CA PRO A 353 -27.45 -7.56 16.32
C PRO A 353 -26.04 -7.12 16.02
N LYS A 354 -25.11 -7.51 16.89
CA LYS A 354 -23.71 -7.56 16.50
C LYS A 354 -23.56 -8.80 15.63
N GLN A 355 -23.14 -8.62 14.39
CA GLN A 355 -22.89 -9.72 13.45
C GLN A 355 -21.41 -10.04 13.45
N ASP A 356 -21.08 -11.30 13.20
CA ASP A 356 -19.73 -11.71 12.84
C ASP A 356 -19.39 -11.17 11.45
N GLY A 357 -18.11 -10.83 11.26
CA GLY A 357 -17.62 -10.43 9.96
C GLY A 357 -16.23 -9.84 9.99
N ASP A 358 -15.74 -9.56 8.79
CA ASP A 358 -14.47 -8.89 8.54
C ASP A 358 -14.73 -7.46 8.09
N PHE A 359 -13.76 -6.58 8.30
CA PHE A 359 -13.76 -5.22 7.81
C PHE A 359 -12.40 -4.83 7.22
N MET A 360 -12.45 -3.95 6.21
CA MET A 360 -11.30 -3.42 5.51
C MET A 360 -11.05 -1.99 5.95
N LEU A 361 -9.79 -1.56 6.00
CA LEU A 361 -9.40 -0.18 6.26
C LEU A 361 -8.94 0.48 4.97
N SER A 362 -9.44 1.68 4.70
CA SER A 362 -8.90 2.59 3.69
C SER A 362 -8.54 3.91 4.35
N ALA A 363 -7.70 4.70 3.70
CA ALA A 363 -7.31 6.02 4.21
C ALA A 363 -7.24 7.05 3.09
N THR A 364 -7.51 8.31 3.41
CA THR A 364 -7.23 9.45 2.54
C THR A 364 -6.25 10.37 3.26
N VAL A 365 -5.26 10.91 2.55
CA VAL A 365 -4.27 11.86 3.10
C VAL A 365 -4.41 13.19 2.38
N ASN A 366 -4.62 14.28 3.11
CA ASN A 366 -4.56 15.65 2.56
C ASN A 366 -3.13 16.18 2.62
N TRP A 367 -2.69 16.76 1.52
CA TRP A 367 -1.34 17.26 1.38
C TRP A 367 -1.31 18.64 0.72
N GLU A 368 -0.26 19.39 0.98
CA GLU A 368 0.02 20.69 0.40
C GLU A 368 1.44 20.75 -0.17
N ASN A 369 1.59 21.49 -1.26
CA ASN A 369 2.86 21.88 -1.83
C ASN A 369 2.99 23.40 -1.75
N THR A 370 4.04 23.90 -1.07
CA THR A 370 4.23 25.33 -0.83
C THR A 370 5.64 25.78 -1.22
N GLU A 371 5.78 27.04 -1.64
CA GLU A 371 7.09 27.66 -1.94
C GLU A 371 8.07 27.59 -0.75
N ALA A 372 7.55 27.56 0.49
CA ALA A 372 8.37 27.45 1.69
C ALA A 372 9.17 26.13 1.77
N GLN A 373 8.71 25.06 1.11
CA GLN A 373 9.44 23.80 0.99
C GLN A 373 10.71 23.91 0.13
N TYR A 374 10.86 24.96 -0.68
CA TYR A 374 11.96 25.11 -1.62
C TYR A 374 12.75 26.42 -1.44
N SER A 375 12.41 27.19 -0.40
CA SER A 375 13.19 28.35 0.01
C SER A 375 14.26 27.92 1.02
N ASP A 376 15.48 28.43 0.84
CA ASP A 376 16.73 28.19 1.61
C ASP A 376 16.65 28.47 3.15
N SER A 377 15.44 28.65 3.70
CA SER A 377 15.19 29.05 5.08
C SER A 377 14.44 28.02 5.95
N GLY A 378 14.04 26.86 5.40
CA GLY A 378 13.38 25.77 6.12
C GLY A 378 14.34 24.64 6.51
N MET A 379 15.21 24.84 7.51
CA MET A 379 16.10 23.78 8.03
C MET A 379 15.30 22.61 8.64
N SER A 380 15.03 21.57 7.86
CA SER A 380 14.81 20.21 8.37
C SER A 380 16.06 19.36 8.03
N PRO A 381 16.68 18.64 8.98
CA PRO A 381 17.86 17.83 8.67
C PRO A 381 17.50 16.69 7.71
N GLY A 382 18.12 16.65 6.53
CA GLY A 382 18.03 15.50 5.60
C GLY A 382 17.32 15.74 4.26
N VAL A 383 17.03 16.99 3.90
CA VAL A 383 16.50 17.35 2.57
C VAL A 383 17.53 18.23 1.86
N ASP A 384 18.18 17.70 0.82
CA ASP A 384 19.02 18.52 -0.06
C ASP A 384 18.09 19.25 -1.03
N PHE A 385 17.86 20.54 -0.78
CA PHE A 385 17.01 21.36 -1.65
C PHE A 385 17.68 21.54 -3.01
N PRO A 386 16.96 21.36 -4.13
CA PRO A 386 17.49 21.73 -5.42
C PRO A 386 17.66 23.26 -5.45
N GLU A 387 18.91 23.72 -5.48
CA GLU A 387 19.24 25.09 -5.85
C GLU A 387 18.54 25.40 -7.19
N ASP A 388 17.56 26.29 -7.17
CA ASP A 388 16.80 26.84 -8.30
C ASP A 388 15.93 25.86 -9.14
N GLY A 389 14.61 26.10 -9.12
CA GLY A 389 13.82 25.99 -10.36
C GLY A 389 12.35 25.59 -10.30
N VAL A 390 11.81 25.13 -9.18
CA VAL A 390 10.38 24.76 -9.11
C VAL A 390 9.61 25.73 -8.22
N LEU A 391 9.40 26.95 -8.71
CA LEU A 391 8.62 27.98 -8.00
C LEU A 391 7.14 27.85 -8.37
N LEU A 392 6.36 27.16 -7.54
CA LEU A 392 4.92 27.33 -7.54
C LEU A 392 4.58 28.72 -6.98
N ALA A 393 3.88 29.53 -7.77
CA ALA A 393 3.50 30.88 -7.39
C ALA A 393 2.39 30.93 -6.32
N ASP A 394 1.66 29.83 -6.15
CA ASP A 394 0.57 29.65 -5.17
C ASP A 394 0.67 28.24 -4.57
N PRO A 395 0.29 28.04 -3.29
CA PRO A 395 0.26 26.71 -2.70
C PRO A 395 -0.78 25.82 -3.39
N THR A 396 -0.39 24.60 -3.74
CA THR A 396 -1.27 23.60 -4.35
C THR A 396 -1.63 22.57 -3.29
N THR A 397 -2.92 22.35 -3.05
CA THR A 397 -3.40 21.30 -2.15
C THR A 397 -4.02 20.15 -2.93
N GLY A 398 -3.97 18.96 -2.36
CA GLY A 398 -4.54 17.76 -2.95
C GLY A 398 -4.80 16.68 -1.91
N SER A 399 -5.28 15.54 -2.38
CA SER A 399 -5.55 14.38 -1.53
C SER A 399 -5.16 13.09 -2.23
N THR A 400 -4.63 12.14 -1.45
CA THR A 400 -4.28 10.79 -1.93
C THR A 400 -5.18 9.77 -1.26
N ASP A 401 -5.90 8.98 -2.06
CA ASP A 401 -6.69 7.85 -1.58
C ASP A 401 -5.82 6.57 -1.56
N LEU A 402 -5.75 5.94 -0.40
CA LEU A 402 -5.07 4.69 -0.16
C LEU A 402 -6.10 3.55 -0.16
N GLY A 403 -5.85 2.56 -1.01
CA GLY A 403 -6.75 1.43 -1.22
C GLY A 403 -7.02 0.62 0.05
N PRO A 404 -8.11 -0.17 0.08
CA PRO A 404 -8.49 -0.93 1.25
C PRO A 404 -7.50 -2.07 1.55
N ASP A 405 -7.14 -2.24 2.81
CA ASP A 405 -6.37 -3.37 3.35
C ASP A 405 -7.17 -4.11 4.44
N ALA A 406 -6.86 -5.39 4.68
CA ALA A 406 -7.57 -6.21 5.65
C ALA A 406 -7.28 -5.72 7.08
N ALA A 407 -8.28 -5.11 7.72
CA ALA A 407 -8.09 -4.43 8.99
C ALA A 407 -8.51 -5.23 10.22
N GLY A 408 -9.14 -6.38 9.98
CA GLY A 408 -9.57 -7.28 11.03
C GLY A 408 -11.02 -7.69 10.91
N GLY A 409 -11.55 -8.23 11.99
CA GLY A 409 -12.91 -8.71 12.10
C GLY A 409 -13.25 -9.07 13.53
N TRP A 410 -14.49 -9.50 13.73
CA TRP A 410 -14.83 -10.18 14.97
C TRP A 410 -15.81 -11.31 14.75
N GLY A 411 -15.67 -12.34 15.57
CA GLY A 411 -16.61 -13.44 15.69
C GLY A 411 -17.71 -13.16 16.71
N VAL A 412 -18.76 -13.97 16.67
CA VAL A 412 -19.78 -14.03 17.73
C VAL A 412 -19.75 -15.44 18.32
N ASN A 413 -19.52 -15.56 19.64
CA ASN A 413 -19.57 -16.83 20.36
C ASN A 413 -21.04 -17.25 20.60
N GLY A 414 -21.71 -17.61 19.51
CA GLY A 414 -23.10 -18.05 19.48
C GLY A 414 -23.25 -19.56 19.26
N SER A 415 -24.49 -20.06 19.30
CA SER A 415 -24.77 -21.44 18.90
C SER A 415 -24.57 -21.62 17.39
N ILE A 416 -23.59 -22.44 17.03
CA ILE A 416 -23.35 -22.87 15.65
C ILE A 416 -23.88 -24.31 15.51
N THR A 417 -24.72 -24.57 14.51
CA THR A 417 -25.13 -25.94 14.16
C THR A 417 -24.89 -26.23 12.70
N HIS A 418 -24.10 -27.27 12.43
CA HIS A 418 -23.86 -27.76 11.08
C HIS A 418 -24.93 -28.77 10.69
N ILE A 419 -25.60 -28.48 9.59
CA ILE A 419 -26.55 -29.37 8.94
C ILE A 419 -25.87 -29.90 7.67
N PRO A 420 -25.63 -31.22 7.57
CA PRO A 420 -25.00 -31.79 6.38
C PRO A 420 -25.89 -31.64 5.15
N TYR A 421 -25.33 -31.90 3.96
CA TYR A 421 -25.98 -31.69 2.68
C TYR A 421 -27.44 -32.17 2.61
N MET A 422 -28.37 -31.22 2.54
CA MET A 422 -29.80 -31.45 2.32
C MET A 422 -30.18 -31.09 0.88
N PRO A 423 -31.07 -31.86 0.23
CA PRO A 423 -31.49 -31.58 -1.13
C PRO A 423 -32.52 -30.44 -1.17
N TYR A 424 -32.35 -29.50 -2.09
CA TYR A 424 -33.27 -28.39 -2.40
C TYR A 424 -33.73 -28.49 -3.86
N SER A 425 -35.00 -28.17 -4.10
CA SER A 425 -35.55 -28.17 -5.46
C SER A 425 -35.28 -26.85 -6.15
N ALA A 426 -35.03 -26.92 -7.46
CA ALA A 426 -35.07 -25.77 -8.34
C ALA A 426 -36.40 -25.02 -8.17
N GLN A 427 -36.37 -23.70 -8.33
CA GLN A 427 -37.55 -22.86 -8.37
C GLN A 427 -37.46 -21.86 -9.51
N SER A 428 -38.62 -21.49 -10.05
CA SER A 428 -38.77 -20.43 -11.02
C SER A 428 -39.41 -19.18 -10.43
N GLU A 429 -40.16 -19.32 -9.33
CA GLU A 429 -40.83 -18.25 -8.60
C GLU A 429 -40.79 -18.53 -7.09
N ALA A 430 -40.81 -17.47 -6.27
CA ALA A 430 -40.95 -17.58 -4.82
C ALA A 430 -42.27 -18.31 -4.48
N ASP A 431 -42.23 -19.18 -3.46
CA ASP A 431 -43.36 -20.04 -3.03
C ASP A 431 -43.81 -21.16 -3.99
N GLU A 432 -43.04 -21.48 -5.04
CA GLU A 432 -43.35 -22.63 -5.90
C GLU A 432 -43.46 -23.95 -5.08
N LEU A 433 -44.56 -24.69 -5.30
CA LEU A 433 -44.75 -26.03 -4.76
C LEU A 433 -43.72 -26.98 -5.38
N VAL A 434 -42.88 -27.57 -4.54
CA VAL A 434 -41.75 -28.36 -5.02
C VAL A 434 -41.73 -29.81 -4.53
N PRO A 435 -41.05 -30.69 -5.28
CA PRO A 435 -40.93 -32.10 -4.92
C PRO A 435 -40.04 -32.38 -3.70
N MET A 436 -39.13 -31.47 -3.33
CA MET A 436 -38.24 -31.61 -2.16
C MET A 436 -38.43 -30.44 -1.20
N SER A 437 -38.87 -30.75 0.03
CA SER A 437 -39.10 -29.77 1.09
C SER A 437 -38.22 -30.04 2.30
N GLN A 438 -37.73 -28.98 2.93
CA GLN A 438 -36.89 -29.05 4.11
C GLN A 438 -37.74 -28.72 5.34
N ILE A 439 -37.36 -29.28 6.48
CA ILE A 439 -37.91 -28.96 7.79
C ILE A 439 -36.70 -28.56 8.61
N ILE A 440 -36.62 -27.29 8.98
CA ILE A 440 -35.54 -26.76 9.81
C ILE A 440 -36.23 -25.92 10.88
N TYR A 441 -35.98 -26.25 12.14
CA TYR A 441 -36.45 -25.45 13.25
C TYR A 441 -35.36 -25.29 14.30
N VAL A 442 -35.23 -24.05 14.78
CA VAL A 442 -34.44 -23.71 15.95
C VAL A 442 -35.38 -23.78 17.13
N THR A 443 -35.04 -24.61 18.11
CA THR A 443 -35.67 -24.59 19.42
C THR A 443 -34.78 -23.81 20.35
N ASN A 444 -35.37 -22.82 21.02
CA ASN A 444 -34.71 -22.07 22.06
C ASN A 444 -35.40 -22.35 23.39
N ILE A 445 -34.68 -22.96 24.32
CA ILE A 445 -35.17 -23.21 25.67
C ILE A 445 -34.84 -22.04 26.59
N TYR A 446 -35.76 -21.74 27.50
CA TYR A 446 -35.57 -20.74 28.53
C TYR A 446 -34.66 -21.33 29.60
N ARG A 447 -33.34 -21.25 29.37
CA ARG A 447 -32.35 -21.48 30.40
C ARG A 447 -31.45 -20.24 30.44
N ASP A 448 -31.45 -19.57 31.57
CA ASP A 448 -30.40 -18.61 31.85
C ASP A 448 -29.15 -19.41 32.22
N PRO A 449 -27.99 -19.25 31.55
CA PRO A 449 -26.74 -19.88 31.97
C PRO A 449 -26.25 -19.38 33.34
N GLY A 450 -26.75 -18.26 33.83
CA GLY A 450 -26.36 -17.71 35.12
C GLY A 450 -26.95 -18.48 36.30
N PHE A 451 -26.22 -19.45 36.83
CA PHE A 451 -25.78 -19.51 38.25
C PHE A 451 -25.17 -20.87 38.69
N ASP A 452 -25.25 -21.94 37.89
CA ASP A 452 -24.95 -23.29 38.40
C ASP A 452 -23.45 -23.68 38.38
N ASP A 453 -22.57 -22.97 37.66
CA ASP A 453 -21.13 -23.29 37.60
C ASP A 453 -20.21 -22.28 38.30
N ALA A 454 -20.74 -21.17 38.85
CA ALA A 454 -19.97 -20.21 39.63
C ALA A 454 -19.90 -20.54 41.13
N SER A 455 -20.14 -21.80 41.54
CA SER A 455 -19.76 -22.23 42.89
C SER A 455 -18.26 -22.54 42.94
N ASP A 456 -17.46 -21.48 42.78
CA ASP A 456 -16.10 -21.45 43.25
C ASP A 456 -16.11 -21.79 44.76
N GLY A 457 -15.08 -22.51 45.21
CA GLY A 457 -15.00 -23.25 46.49
C GLY A 457 -15.01 -22.41 47.78
N GLY A 458 -15.82 -21.36 47.85
CA GLY A 458 -16.04 -20.53 49.02
C GLY A 458 -17.16 -21.09 49.90
N SER A 459 -16.80 -21.55 51.10
CA SER A 459 -17.76 -21.88 52.16
C SER A 459 -18.52 -20.63 52.63
N TYR A 460 -19.58 -20.21 51.95
CA TYR A 460 -20.56 -19.28 52.48
C TYR A 460 -21.84 -20.03 52.89
N PRO A 461 -22.29 -19.90 54.15
CA PRO A 461 -23.54 -20.49 54.58
C PRO A 461 -24.67 -19.49 54.38
N ASP A 462 -25.43 -19.61 53.29
CA ASP A 462 -26.87 -19.33 53.37
C ASP A 462 -27.66 -19.95 52.20
N PRO A 463 -28.62 -20.86 52.46
CA PRO A 463 -29.60 -21.30 51.48
C PRO A 463 -30.80 -20.35 51.55
N VAL A 464 -30.71 -19.18 50.94
CA VAL A 464 -31.86 -18.29 50.79
C VAL A 464 -31.98 -17.82 49.35
N SER A 465 -32.98 -18.40 48.68
CA SER A 465 -33.61 -17.92 47.46
C SER A 465 -32.63 -17.67 46.30
N GLU A 466 -32.53 -18.67 45.41
CA GLU A 466 -32.34 -18.38 43.98
C GLU A 466 -33.36 -17.28 43.63
N GLY A 467 -32.89 -16.04 43.52
CA GLY A 467 -33.73 -14.94 43.05
C GLY A 467 -34.24 -15.29 41.67
N GLU A 468 -35.47 -14.86 41.34
CA GLU A 468 -35.98 -15.00 39.98
C GLU A 468 -34.94 -14.43 39.00
N THR A 469 -34.46 -15.28 38.08
CA THR A 469 -33.57 -14.88 37.01
C THR A 469 -34.21 -13.71 36.25
N PRO A 470 -33.52 -12.56 36.11
CA PRO A 470 -34.08 -11.41 35.41
C PRO A 470 -34.49 -11.84 34.00
N VAL A 471 -35.79 -11.80 33.73
CA VAL A 471 -36.33 -12.11 32.40
C VAL A 471 -35.85 -11.01 31.44
N ASN A 472 -34.73 -11.21 30.75
CA ASN A 472 -34.33 -10.27 29.70
C ASN A 472 -35.11 -10.58 28.40
N ASN A 473 -36.38 -10.16 28.39
CA ASN A 473 -37.27 -10.22 27.23
C ASN A 473 -36.83 -9.28 26.08
N ASN A 474 -35.75 -8.52 26.24
CA ASN A 474 -35.31 -7.52 25.27
C ASN A 474 -34.10 -7.98 24.44
N VAL A 475 -33.66 -9.24 24.56
CA VAL A 475 -32.56 -9.79 23.74
C VAL A 475 -33.12 -10.34 22.44
N ASN A 476 -32.88 -9.64 21.32
CA ASN A 476 -33.11 -10.20 19.99
C ASN A 476 -32.09 -11.33 19.73
N ARG A 477 -32.58 -12.57 19.62
CA ARG A 477 -31.75 -13.77 19.37
C ARG A 477 -31.65 -14.02 17.89
N ILE A 478 -30.65 -13.42 17.29
CA ILE A 478 -30.60 -13.26 15.85
C ILE A 478 -30.06 -14.52 15.19
N ILE A 479 -30.59 -14.82 14.01
CA ILE A 479 -30.27 -16.01 13.24
C ILE A 479 -29.67 -15.57 11.92
N TRP A 480 -28.57 -16.18 11.53
CA TRP A 480 -28.05 -16.14 10.17
C TRP A 480 -27.64 -17.55 9.74
N VAL A 481 -27.58 -17.76 8.43
CA VAL A 481 -27.30 -19.08 7.86
C VAL A 481 -26.29 -18.95 6.72
N ASP A 482 -25.19 -19.68 6.83
CA ASP A 482 -24.26 -19.89 5.73
C ASP A 482 -24.63 -21.21 5.03
N ALA A 483 -24.68 -21.19 3.71
CA ALA A 483 -25.01 -22.34 2.89
C ALA A 483 -23.90 -22.61 1.89
N VAL A 484 -23.42 -23.85 1.85
CA VAL A 484 -22.35 -24.29 0.95
C VAL A 484 -22.92 -25.33 0.00
N ARG A 485 -22.78 -25.06 -1.30
CA ARG A 485 -23.18 -25.99 -2.37
C ARG A 485 -22.11 -27.08 -2.55
N GLU A 486 -22.45 -28.23 -3.14
CA GLU A 486 -21.52 -29.35 -3.36
C GLU A 486 -20.26 -28.98 -4.18
N ASP A 487 -20.29 -27.89 -4.93
CA ASP A 487 -19.15 -27.34 -5.69
C ASP A 487 -18.25 -26.40 -4.86
N GLY A 488 -18.56 -26.17 -3.59
CA GLY A 488 -17.84 -25.27 -2.69
C GLY A 488 -18.30 -23.81 -2.74
N THR A 489 -19.30 -23.48 -3.55
CA THR A 489 -19.84 -22.11 -3.61
C THR A 489 -20.59 -21.79 -2.32
N ASN A 490 -20.23 -20.67 -1.69
CA ASN A 490 -20.83 -20.18 -0.45
C ASN A 490 -21.92 -19.13 -0.72
N PHE A 491 -23.00 -19.20 0.05
CA PHE A 491 -24.09 -18.25 0.07
C PHE A 491 -24.37 -17.89 1.52
N ARG A 492 -24.48 -16.60 1.84
CA ARG A 492 -24.80 -16.13 3.19
C ARG A 492 -26.21 -15.53 3.19
N CYS A 493 -27.03 -16.00 4.13
CA CYS A 493 -28.34 -15.46 4.46
C CYS A 493 -28.24 -14.71 5.78
N THR A 494 -28.14 -13.39 5.70
CA THR A 494 -28.16 -12.50 6.87
C THR A 494 -29.53 -12.54 7.54
N ASN A 495 -29.67 -11.95 8.74
CA ASN A 495 -30.98 -11.92 9.40
C ASN A 495 -32.06 -11.20 8.57
N ASP A 496 -31.67 -10.15 7.84
CA ASP A 496 -32.57 -9.41 6.96
C ASP A 496 -32.98 -10.25 5.74
N ASP A 497 -32.05 -11.02 5.16
CA ASP A 497 -32.38 -12.01 4.11
C ASP A 497 -33.33 -13.12 4.63
N LEU A 498 -33.42 -13.29 5.95
CA LEU A 498 -34.30 -14.24 6.64
C LEU A 498 -35.56 -13.56 7.21
N ASP A 499 -36.00 -12.43 6.65
CA ASP A 499 -37.17 -11.66 7.05
C ASP A 499 -37.13 -11.17 8.53
N GLY A 500 -35.94 -10.97 9.08
CA GLY A 500 -35.75 -10.54 10.47
C GLY A 500 -36.18 -11.59 11.50
N VAL A 501 -36.21 -12.87 11.13
CA VAL A 501 -36.66 -13.96 12.02
C VAL A 501 -35.70 -14.12 13.21
N LEU A 502 -36.29 -14.22 14.41
CA LEU A 502 -35.55 -14.35 15.68
C LEU A 502 -35.75 -15.74 16.31
N ALA A 503 -34.70 -16.29 16.91
CA ALA A 503 -34.71 -17.51 17.72
C ALA A 503 -35.24 -17.23 19.15
N ASN A 504 -36.33 -16.47 19.28
CA ASN A 504 -36.97 -16.22 20.57
C ASN A 504 -37.43 -17.54 21.22
N TYR A 505 -37.69 -17.50 22.53
CA TYR A 505 -38.11 -18.67 23.29
C TYR A 505 -39.23 -19.46 22.59
N GLY A 506 -39.01 -20.77 22.44
CA GLY A 506 -39.91 -21.67 21.73
C GLY A 506 -39.30 -22.22 20.44
N ILE A 507 -40.13 -22.40 19.42
CA ILE A 507 -39.73 -23.05 18.15
C ILE A 507 -39.88 -22.04 17.01
N THR A 508 -38.78 -21.81 16.31
CA THR A 508 -38.68 -20.91 15.16
C THR A 508 -38.40 -21.73 13.90
N LYS A 509 -39.24 -21.59 12.86
CA LYS A 509 -39.09 -22.33 11.60
C LYS A 509 -38.23 -21.56 10.62
N LEU A 510 -37.21 -22.21 10.06
CA LEU A 510 -36.26 -21.56 9.14
C LEU A 510 -36.35 -22.05 7.69
N ALA A 511 -36.91 -23.24 7.44
CA ALA A 511 -36.84 -23.85 6.11
C ALA A 511 -37.42 -22.96 4.99
N GLY A 512 -38.51 -22.23 5.25
CA GLY A 512 -39.12 -21.32 4.28
C GLY A 512 -38.21 -20.12 3.98
N VAL A 513 -37.77 -19.41 5.01
CA VAL A 513 -36.97 -18.19 4.87
C VAL A 513 -35.56 -18.46 4.31
N ILE A 514 -34.91 -19.55 4.72
CA ILE A 514 -33.62 -19.97 4.13
C ILE A 514 -33.78 -20.21 2.63
N ARG A 515 -34.86 -20.88 2.26
CA ARG A 515 -35.12 -21.20 0.86
C ARG A 515 -35.40 -19.96 0.02
N SER A 516 -36.19 -19.02 0.53
CA SER A 516 -36.42 -17.73 -0.13
C SER A 516 -35.12 -16.99 -0.35
N CYS A 517 -34.28 -16.86 0.69
CA CYS A 517 -32.95 -16.29 0.58
C CYS A 517 -32.12 -16.99 -0.52
N LEU A 518 -32.00 -18.32 -0.48
CA LEU A 518 -31.21 -19.06 -1.49
C LEU A 518 -31.75 -18.86 -2.92
N PHE A 519 -33.06 -18.76 -3.10
CA PHE A 519 -33.65 -18.44 -4.40
C PHE A 519 -33.28 -17.03 -4.86
N GLU A 520 -33.40 -16.03 -3.98
CA GLU A 520 -33.08 -14.62 -4.28
C GLU A 520 -31.60 -14.40 -4.57
N LYS A 521 -30.71 -15.16 -3.91
CA LYS A 521 -29.27 -15.19 -4.22
C LYS A 521 -28.94 -16.00 -5.48
N GLY A 522 -29.94 -16.51 -6.20
CA GLY A 522 -29.76 -17.28 -7.46
C GLY A 522 -29.25 -18.72 -7.26
N ALA A 523 -29.24 -19.24 -6.03
CA ALA A 523 -28.70 -20.55 -5.69
C ALA A 523 -29.66 -21.71 -6.02
N LEU A 524 -30.91 -21.44 -6.41
CA LEU A 524 -31.94 -22.46 -6.69
C LEU A 524 -32.40 -22.48 -8.16
N ASP A 525 -31.52 -22.12 -9.09
CA ASP A 525 -31.71 -22.27 -10.54
C ASP A 525 -31.86 -23.75 -10.99
N SER A 526 -31.30 -24.65 -10.19
CA SER A 526 -31.28 -26.10 -10.40
C SER A 526 -31.46 -26.83 -9.07
N SER A 527 -31.93 -28.07 -9.14
CA SER A 527 -32.09 -28.90 -7.94
C SER A 527 -30.72 -29.37 -7.49
N THR A 528 -30.30 -28.97 -6.30
CA THR A 528 -28.95 -29.18 -5.78
C THR A 528 -28.98 -29.46 -4.28
N LYS A 529 -27.83 -29.79 -3.68
CA LYS A 529 -27.72 -29.96 -2.22
C LYS A 529 -26.89 -28.84 -1.61
N PHE A 530 -27.28 -28.46 -0.40
CA PHE A 530 -26.56 -27.50 0.43
C PHE A 530 -26.27 -28.08 1.80
N SER A 531 -25.04 -27.96 2.28
CA SER A 531 -24.79 -27.99 3.72
C SER A 531 -25.07 -26.61 4.28
N LEU A 532 -25.60 -26.55 5.50
CA LEU A 532 -25.89 -25.29 6.18
C LEU A 532 -25.10 -25.19 7.47
N THR A 533 -24.69 -23.97 7.81
CA THR A 533 -24.25 -23.59 9.14
C THR A 533 -25.30 -22.61 9.67
N VAL A 534 -26.07 -23.05 10.67
CA VAL A 534 -27.09 -22.22 11.33
C VAL A 534 -26.47 -21.60 12.56
N ASN A 535 -26.37 -20.28 12.56
CA ASN A 535 -25.80 -19.51 13.65
C ASN A 535 -26.92 -18.80 14.41
N VAL A 536 -26.89 -18.88 15.74
CA VAL A 536 -27.85 -18.22 16.63
C VAL A 536 -27.07 -17.45 17.68
N ALA A 537 -27.31 -16.14 17.77
CA ALA A 537 -26.77 -15.28 18.82
C ALA A 537 -27.47 -15.52 20.17
N ASP A 538 -27.33 -16.74 20.69
CA ASP A 538 -27.75 -17.18 22.01
C ASP A 538 -26.87 -18.36 22.47
N TYR A 539 -26.93 -18.64 23.76
CA TYR A 539 -26.14 -19.65 24.42
C TYR A 539 -26.31 -21.04 23.77
N PRO A 540 -25.22 -21.76 23.44
CA PRO A 540 -25.28 -23.06 22.77
C PRO A 540 -26.16 -24.10 23.47
N THR A 541 -26.23 -24.09 24.81
CA THR A 541 -27.10 -25.03 25.55
C THR A 541 -28.59 -24.69 25.52
N ASN A 542 -28.94 -23.44 25.15
CA ASN A 542 -30.32 -23.02 24.96
C ASN A 542 -30.85 -23.40 23.58
N VAL A 543 -29.95 -23.51 22.63
CA VAL A 543 -30.29 -23.69 21.23
C VAL A 543 -30.23 -25.18 20.86
N SER A 544 -31.25 -25.63 20.16
CA SER A 544 -31.27 -26.95 19.53
C SER A 544 -31.85 -26.81 18.14
N VAL A 545 -31.01 -27.03 17.12
CA VAL A 545 -31.46 -27.02 15.73
C VAL A 545 -31.81 -28.43 15.30
N TYR A 546 -32.99 -28.57 14.74
CA TYR A 546 -33.49 -29.80 14.18
C TYR A 546 -33.65 -29.64 12.68
N SER A 547 -33.21 -30.65 11.92
CA SER A 547 -33.33 -30.64 10.48
C SER A 547 -33.82 -32.00 9.94
N ALA A 548 -34.61 -31.94 8.88
CA ALA A 548 -35.09 -33.08 8.11
C ALA A 548 -35.47 -32.63 6.70
N TYR A 549 -35.65 -33.58 5.78
CA TYR A 549 -36.18 -33.30 4.44
C TYR A 549 -37.15 -34.38 3.99
N ASN A 550 -38.05 -34.00 3.07
CA ASN A 550 -39.01 -34.88 2.44
C ASN A 550 -38.81 -34.84 0.92
N VAL A 551 -38.81 -36.02 0.29
CA VAL A 551 -38.78 -36.16 -1.17
C VAL A 551 -40.02 -36.94 -1.60
N ASN A 552 -40.90 -36.30 -2.37
CA ASN A 552 -42.10 -36.93 -2.96
C ASN A 552 -43.03 -37.63 -1.95
N GLY A 553 -43.22 -37.06 -0.76
CA GLY A 553 -44.15 -37.58 0.25
C GLY A 553 -43.62 -38.79 1.03
N SER A 554 -42.36 -39.17 0.83
CA SER A 554 -41.66 -40.15 1.66
C SER A 554 -40.70 -39.41 2.59
N ASP A 555 -41.00 -39.40 3.90
CA ASP A 555 -40.08 -38.91 4.92
C ASP A 555 -38.83 -39.81 4.92
N ARG A 556 -37.69 -39.26 4.50
CA ARG A 556 -36.41 -39.96 4.58
C ARG A 556 -35.50 -39.23 5.56
N GLY A 557 -35.37 -39.86 6.73
CA GLY A 557 -34.27 -39.68 7.66
C GLY A 557 -34.30 -38.36 8.41
N TRP A 558 -34.42 -38.44 9.73
CA TRP A 558 -33.80 -37.43 10.58
C TRP A 558 -32.37 -37.20 10.09
N VAL A 559 -32.03 -35.96 9.79
CA VAL A 559 -30.65 -35.60 9.46
C VAL A 559 -29.95 -35.45 10.80
N GLN A 560 -28.89 -36.24 11.00
CA GLN A 560 -28.05 -36.07 12.17
C GLN A 560 -27.28 -34.77 11.96
N ASN A 561 -27.69 -33.74 12.70
CA ASN A 561 -26.95 -32.50 12.77
C ASN A 561 -25.70 -32.76 13.60
N ASP A 562 -24.56 -32.28 13.11
CA ASP A 562 -23.40 -32.11 13.96
C ASP A 562 -23.65 -30.80 14.70
N SER A 563 -24.38 -30.86 15.82
CA SER A 563 -24.36 -29.78 16.78
C SER A 563 -22.99 -29.81 17.45
N VAL A 564 -21.97 -29.31 16.75
CA VAL A 564 -20.70 -29.02 17.37
C VAL A 564 -21.00 -27.86 18.30
N ARG A 565 -20.90 -28.11 19.61
CA ARG A 565 -20.79 -27.03 20.58
C ARG A 565 -19.44 -26.42 20.30
N VAL A 566 -19.41 -25.36 19.50
CA VAL A 566 -18.18 -24.59 19.32
C VAL A 566 -18.12 -23.68 20.53
N ASP A 567 -17.63 -24.25 21.62
CA ASP A 567 -16.90 -23.47 22.60
C ASP A 567 -15.52 -23.32 21.96
N PHE A 568 -15.16 -22.12 21.50
CA PHE A 568 -13.90 -21.95 20.77
C PHE A 568 -12.68 -22.34 21.63
N ASP A 569 -12.81 -22.31 22.95
CA ASP A 569 -11.80 -22.81 23.91
C ASP A 569 -11.53 -24.33 23.79
N LEU A 570 -12.48 -25.12 23.28
CA LEU A 570 -12.30 -26.57 23.05
C LEU A 570 -11.46 -26.86 21.80
N TYR A 571 -11.36 -25.91 20.87
CA TYR A 571 -10.58 -26.07 19.64
C TYR A 571 -9.12 -25.65 19.79
N ASP A 572 -8.83 -24.67 20.64
CA ASP A 572 -7.47 -24.10 20.75
C ASP A 572 -6.49 -24.98 21.57
N TYR A 573 -6.99 -25.94 22.33
CA TYR A 573 -6.16 -26.86 23.12
C TYR A 573 -6.08 -28.32 22.64
N ASN A 574 -6.71 -28.70 21.51
CA ASN A 574 -6.65 -30.08 20.97
C ASN A 574 -7.02 -31.20 21.97
N GLU A 575 -7.63 -30.90 23.11
CA GLU A 575 -8.12 -31.90 24.05
C GLU A 575 -9.59 -32.17 23.78
N ILE A 576 -9.83 -33.09 22.85
CA ILE A 576 -11.09 -33.84 22.81
C ILE A 576 -11.21 -34.57 24.15
N ILE A 577 -11.94 -34.00 25.10
CA ILE A 577 -12.35 -34.71 26.31
C ILE A 577 -13.52 -35.61 25.90
N ASP A 578 -13.21 -36.90 25.83
CA ASP A 578 -14.10 -38.05 25.56
C ASP A 578 -15.21 -38.20 26.64
#